data_AF-G0JT03-F1
#
_entry.id   AF-G0JT03-F1
#
_cell.length_a   1.000
_cell.length_b   1.000
_cell.length_c   1.000
_cell.angle_alpha   90.00
_cell.angle_beta   90.00
_cell.angle_gamma   90.00
#
_symmetry.space_group_name_H-M   'P 1'
#
loop_
_entity.id
_entity.type
_entity.pdbx_description
1 polymer ?
#
loop_
_entity_poly.entity_id
_entity_poly.type
_entity_poly.pdbx_seq_one_letter_code
_entity_poly.pdbx_strand_id
1 'polypeptide(L)'
;MKLTDEDIAVLFDLGQTVCRSGEGVLPVLRTQFPGLPITQCPASDVSDEPFRAGEYFDLHLLDTRDHCWKVTADSLAATGLLLAMHGRVS
;
A
#
# COMPACT_ATOMS: atom_id res chain seq x y z
N MET A 1 -9.48 12.55 -0.86
CA MET A 1 -8.60 12.61 0.33
C MET A 1 -7.20 12.95 -0.19
N LYS A 2 -6.47 13.86 0.45
CA LYS A 2 -5.05 14.05 0.16
C LYS A 2 -4.29 13.15 1.13
N LEU A 3 -3.48 12.24 0.61
CA LEU A 3 -2.59 11.42 1.42
C LEU A 3 -1.33 12.23 1.70
N THR A 4 -1.11 12.60 2.95
CA THR A 4 0.16 13.20 3.34
C THR A 4 1.21 12.11 3.54
N ASP A 5 2.49 12.49 3.52
CA ASP A 5 3.58 11.57 3.85
C ASP A 5 3.44 10.98 5.27
N GLU A 6 2.84 11.74 6.19
CA GLU A 6 2.54 11.29 7.55
C GLU A 6 1.44 10.22 7.55
N ASP A 7 0.34 10.43 6.81
CA ASP A 7 -0.72 9.43 6.65
C ASP A 7 -0.16 8.13 6.07
N ILE A 8 0.72 8.25 5.07
CA ILE A 8 1.37 7.10 4.43
C ILE A 8 2.28 6.37 5.42
N ALA A 9 3.04 7.10 6.24
CA ALA A 9 3.89 6.51 7.26
C ALA A 9 3.06 5.74 8.31
N VAL A 10 1.98 6.34 8.81
CA VAL A 10 1.07 5.69 9.77
C VAL A 10 0.43 4.44 9.17
N LEU A 11 -0.06 4.52 7.93
CA LEU A 11 -0.63 3.38 7.21
C LEU A 11 0.38 2.25 7.05
N PHE A 12 1.60 2.59 6.65
CA PHE A 12 2.67 1.62 6.46
C PHE A 12 3.00 0.89 7.77
N ASP A 13 3.24 1.63 8.86
CA ASP A 13 3.61 1.05 10.15
C ASP A 13 2.48 0.19 10.75
N LEU A 14 1.23 0.63 10.61
CA LEU A 14 0.06 -0.16 10.99
C LEU A 14 -0.01 -1.45 10.17
N GLY A 15 0.15 -1.36 8.84
CA GLY A 15 0.12 -2.51 7.95
C GLY A 15 1.15 -3.56 8.34
N GLN A 16 2.39 -3.14 8.60
CA GLN A 16 3.47 -4.04 9.05
C GLN A 16 3.13 -4.72 10.38
N THR A 17 2.54 -3.98 11.32
CA THR A 17 2.14 -4.50 12.63
C THR A 17 1.04 -5.57 12.49
N VAL A 18 0.04 -5.32 11.64
CA VAL A 18 -1.05 -6.27 11.37
C VAL A 18 -0.55 -7.51 10.65
N CYS A 19 0.34 -7.36 9.67
CA CYS A 19 0.95 -8.52 9.01
C CYS A 19 1.74 -9.38 9.99
N ARG A 20 2.49 -8.75 10.91
CA ARG A 20 3.23 -9.45 11.96
C ARG A 20 2.32 -10.22 12.93
N SER A 21 1.12 -9.71 13.24
CA SER A 21 0.16 -10.43 14.10
C SER A 21 -0.49 -11.62 13.39
N GLY A 22 -0.34 -11.74 12.06
CA GLY A 22 -0.95 -12.78 11.24
C GLY A 22 -2.41 -12.48 10.86
N GLU A 23 -2.89 -11.27 11.16
CA GLU A 23 -4.22 -10.81 10.79
C GLU A 23 -4.29 -10.39 9.31
N GLY A 24 -5.50 -10.30 8.77
CA GLY A 24 -5.73 -9.78 7.43
C GLY A 24 -5.50 -8.27 7.36
N VAL A 25 -4.48 -7.84 6.60
CA VAL A 25 -4.11 -6.42 6.50
C VAL A 25 -5.18 -5.53 5.85
N LEU A 26 -5.82 -6.00 4.77
CA LEU A 26 -6.80 -5.19 4.04
C LEU A 26 -8.03 -4.78 4.87
N PRO A 27 -8.71 -5.69 5.62
CA PRO A 27 -9.81 -5.30 6.50
C PRO A 27 -9.44 -4.22 7.51
N VAL A 28 -8.26 -4.33 8.14
CA VAL A 28 -7.80 -3.37 9.14
C VAL A 28 -7.52 -2.01 8.50
N LEU A 29 -6.73 -1.97 7.42
CA LEU A 29 -6.39 -0.71 6.77
C LEU A 29 -7.62 -0.01 6.18
N ARG A 30 -8.55 -0.73 5.55
CA ARG A 30 -9.79 -0.14 5.01
C ARG A 30 -10.72 0.40 6.09
N THR A 31 -10.64 -0.14 7.31
CA THR A 31 -11.38 0.36 8.47
C THR A 31 -10.77 1.65 8.99
N GLN A 32 -9.44 1.74 9.06
CA GLN A 32 -8.71 2.92 9.56
C GLN A 32 -8.65 4.06 8.54
N PHE A 33 -8.65 3.74 7.24
CA PHE A 33 -8.57 4.70 6.14
C PHE A 33 -9.79 4.58 5.22
N PRO A 34 -11.00 4.95 5.71
CA PRO A 34 -12.23 4.78 4.96
C PRO A 34 -12.23 5.63 3.68
N GLY A 35 -12.62 5.00 2.57
CA GLY A 35 -12.70 5.66 1.26
C GLY A 35 -11.38 5.75 0.50
N LEU A 36 -10.28 5.26 1.06
CA LEU A 36 -9.03 5.08 0.33
C LEU A 36 -9.03 3.73 -0.42
N PRO A 37 -8.89 3.70 -1.75
CA PRO A 37 -8.69 2.46 -2.49
C PRO A 37 -7.36 1.82 -2.09
N ILE A 38 -7.42 0.64 -1.49
CA ILE A 38 -6.26 -0.18 -1.14
C ILE A 38 -6.44 -1.56 -1.75
N THR A 39 -5.49 -2.01 -2.55
CA THR A 39 -5.44 -3.35 -3.15
C THR A 39 -4.15 -4.05 -2.74
N GLN A 40 -4.11 -5.37 -2.91
CA GLN A 40 -2.90 -6.16 -2.68
C GLN A 40 -2.72 -7.17 -3.82
N CYS A 41 -1.48 -7.47 -4.15
CA CYS A 41 -1.09 -8.56 -5.04
C CYS A 41 0.24 -9.17 -4.56
N PRO A 42 0.66 -10.34 -5.05
CA PRO A 42 2.01 -10.83 -4.85
C PRO A 42 3.04 -9.81 -5.36
N ALA A 43 4.15 -9.64 -4.63
CA ALA A 43 5.23 -8.76 -5.07
C ALA A 43 5.89 -9.22 -6.38
N SER A 44 5.79 -10.52 -6.71
CA SER A 44 6.21 -11.05 -8.02
C SER A 44 5.46 -10.47 -9.21
N ASP A 45 4.27 -9.89 -8.98
CA ASP A 45 3.41 -9.35 -10.03
C ASP A 45 3.66 -7.85 -10.26
N VAL A 46 4.61 -7.25 -9.52
CA VAL A 46 4.95 -5.83 -9.59
C VAL A 46 6.42 -5.68 -10.00
N SER A 47 6.66 -4.94 -11.07
CA SER A 47 8.02 -4.64 -11.55
C SER A 47 8.48 -3.22 -11.24
N ASP A 48 7.56 -2.34 -10.86
CA ASP A 48 7.87 -0.95 -10.51
C ASP A 48 8.63 -0.87 -9.19
N GLU A 49 9.43 0.19 -9.00
CA GLU A 49 10.07 0.44 -7.71
C GLU A 49 9.02 0.83 -6.65
N PRO A 50 9.17 0.33 -5.41
CA PRO A 50 8.25 0.69 -4.35
C PRO A 50 8.50 2.10 -3.86
N PHE A 51 7.42 2.79 -3.48
CA PHE A 51 7.51 4.05 -2.74
C PHE A 51 8.14 3.81 -1.37
N ARG A 52 7.81 2.69 -0.73
CA ARG A 52 8.44 2.25 0.52
C ARG A 52 8.50 0.74 0.59
N ALA A 53 9.71 0.19 0.73
CA ALA A 53 9.91 -1.25 0.87
C ALA A 53 9.72 -1.71 2.32
N GLY A 54 9.26 -2.95 2.52
CA GLY A 54 8.90 -3.47 3.84
C GLY A 54 9.24 -4.94 4.09
N GLU A 55 9.01 -5.41 5.32
CA GLU A 55 9.21 -6.82 5.67
C GLU A 55 8.14 -7.72 5.04
N TYR A 56 6.86 -7.34 5.17
CA TYR A 56 5.72 -8.17 4.73
C TYR A 56 5.14 -7.76 3.38
N PHE A 57 5.29 -6.50 3.01
CA PHE A 57 4.88 -5.99 1.72
C PHE A 57 5.67 -4.73 1.38
N ASP A 58 5.75 -4.47 0.09
CA ASP A 58 6.18 -3.19 -0.46
C ASP A 58 4.97 -2.31 -0.76
N LEU A 59 5.09 -1.01 -0.50
CA LEU A 59 4.03 -0.03 -0.70
C LEU A 59 4.27 0.76 -1.98
N HIS A 60 3.28 0.76 -2.87
CA HIS A 60 3.25 1.61 -4.06
C HIS A 60 2.08 2.59 -3.98
N LEU A 61 2.34 3.82 -4.40
CA LEU A 61 1.31 4.84 -4.54
C LEU A 61 0.75 4.77 -5.95
N LEU A 62 -0.57 4.78 -6.08
CA LEU A 62 -1.25 4.73 -7.37
C LEU A 62 -1.89 6.08 -7.67
N ASP A 63 -1.63 6.60 -8.87
CA ASP A 63 -2.48 7.59 -9.50
C ASP A 63 -3.44 6.88 -10.46
N THR A 64 -4.72 6.92 -10.14
CA THR A 64 -5.79 6.24 -10.89
C THR A 64 -6.73 7.25 -11.57
N ARG A 65 -6.31 8.50 -11.73
CA ARG A 65 -7.14 9.56 -12.34
C ARG A 65 -7.22 9.44 -13.86
N ASP A 66 -6.22 8.83 -14.49
CA ASP A 66 -6.18 8.54 -15.93
C ASP A 66 -6.65 7.12 -16.27
N HIS A 67 -6.80 6.82 -17.57
CA HIS A 67 -7.17 5.50 -18.07
C HIS A 67 -6.17 4.37 -17.80
N CYS A 68 -4.93 4.69 -17.41
CA CYS A 68 -3.96 3.72 -16.93
C CYS A 68 -3.59 4.08 -15.50
N TRP A 69 -3.77 3.12 -14.58
CA TRP A 69 -3.14 3.15 -13.27
C TRP A 69 -1.62 3.36 -13.44
N LYS A 70 -1.07 4.34 -12.72
CA LYS A 70 0.36 4.65 -12.73
C LYS A 70 0.90 4.58 -11.32
N VAL A 71 2.06 3.94 -11.13
CA VAL A 71 2.82 4.08 -9.89
C VAL A 71 3.41 5.49 -9.84
N THR A 72 3.28 6.17 -8.70
CA THR A 72 3.80 7.52 -8.49
C THR A 72 4.65 7.58 -7.23
N ALA A 73 5.61 8.50 -7.20
CA ALA A 73 6.35 8.86 -5.99
C ALA A 73 5.77 10.11 -5.29
N ASP A 74 4.77 10.76 -5.89
CA ASP A 74 4.10 11.92 -5.32
C ASP A 74 2.88 11.48 -4.49
N SER A 75 2.99 11.61 -3.17
CA SER A 75 1.93 11.32 -2.20
C SER A 75 0.67 12.15 -2.39
N LEU A 76 0.82 13.40 -2.83
CA LEU A 76 -0.32 14.30 -3.07
C LEU A 76 -1.05 13.99 -4.37
N ALA A 77 -0.39 13.31 -5.31
CA ALA A 77 -1.00 12.79 -6.54
C ALA A 77 -1.68 11.43 -6.33
N ALA A 78 -1.32 10.69 -5.27
CA ALA A 78 -1.84 9.36 -5.00
C ALA A 78 -3.34 9.36 -4.72
N THR A 79 -4.08 8.55 -5.48
CA THR A 79 -5.52 8.31 -5.30
C THR A 79 -5.83 6.89 -4.83
N GLY A 80 -4.84 6.02 -4.74
CA GLY A 80 -4.94 4.68 -4.18
C GLY A 80 -3.58 4.12 -3.77
N LEU A 81 -3.59 2.95 -3.15
CA LEU A 81 -2.40 2.24 -2.69
C LEU A 81 -2.42 0.79 -3.14
N LEU A 82 -1.25 0.27 -3.47
CA LEU A 82 -1.00 -1.14 -3.73
C LEU A 82 -0.03 -1.69 -2.69
N LEU A 83 -0.44 -2.77 -2.04
CA LEU A 83 0.43 -3.59 -1.17
C LEU A 83 0.95 -4.78 -1.97
N ALA A 84 2.22 -4.73 -2.35
CA ALA A 84 2.92 -5.82 -3.01
C ALA A 84 3.39 -6.81 -1.95
N MET A 85 2.60 -7.86 -1.70
CA MET A 85 2.79 -8.80 -0.59
C MET A 85 3.97 -9.73 -0.84
N HIS A 86 4.88 -9.80 0.13
CA HIS A 86 5.94 -10.80 0.14
C HIS A 86 5.33 -12.15 0.50
N GLY A 87 5.69 -13.20 -0.26
CA GLY A 87 5.34 -14.56 0.12
C GLY A 87 5.88 -14.86 1.52
N ARG A 88 5.17 -15.68 2.31
CA ARG A 88 5.75 -16.18 3.56
C ARG A 88 7.05 -16.89 3.19
N VAL A 89 8.19 -16.38 3.70
CA VAL A 89 9.44 -17.11 3.64
C VAL A 89 9.19 -18.40 4.42
N SER A 90 9.13 -19.53 3.69
CA SER A 90 9.03 -20.86 4.29
C SER A 90 10.28 -21.21 5.06
#